data_AF-G7WP42-F1
#
_entry.id   AF-G7WP42-F1
#
_cell.length_a   1.000
_cell.length_b   1.000
_cell.length_c   1.000
_cell.angle_alpha   90.00
_cell.angle_beta   90.00
_cell.angle_gamma   90.00
#
_symmetry.space_group_name_H-M   'P 1'
#
loop_
_entity.id
_entity.type
_entity.pdbx_description
1 polymer ?
#
loop_
_entity_poly.entity_id
_entity_poly.type
_entity_poly.pdbx_seq_one_letter_code
_entity_poly.pdbx_strand_id
1 'polypeptide(L)'
;MSDQLKRQGYHLVAHGAVKPCLWLRRSIRGGDQCYKHHFYGISSHRCVQMTPTLLCNHRCLHCWRPIDEIPATSGEWIEPEELLDGILSEQRRLISGYGGAPETTDPGRLEEAKSPAHVAISLMGEPTLYPMIGELVEEVKRRGMTAFLVTNGTSPEAVGEVRPTQLYISLNAPDEETYRQVSNPRDDTWGRFLESLDMMRDSPSRRVVRLTLARNLNLKDPRGYARLIEVAEPDFVEVKAYMHLGLSRKRLGRDAMPTHDEVMGFARELSDILGYPLKNHVPLSRVALLSRGSAGEKIELGAGR
;
A
#
# COMPACT_ATOMS: atom_id res chain seq x y z
N MET A 1 -0.49 11.10 -20.74
CA MET A 1 -0.19 10.20 -19.61
C MET A 1 1.27 9.73 -19.46
N SER A 2 1.90 9.03 -20.41
CA SER A 2 3.26 8.45 -20.22
C SER A 2 4.31 9.51 -19.79
N ASP A 3 4.34 10.66 -20.46
CA ASP A 3 5.29 11.74 -20.11
C ASP A 3 5.02 12.38 -18.75
N GLN A 4 3.75 12.49 -18.35
CA GLN A 4 3.37 13.00 -17.04
C GLN A 4 3.83 12.04 -15.92
N LEU A 5 3.63 10.74 -16.11
CA LEU A 5 4.09 9.70 -15.19
C LEU A 5 5.63 9.74 -15.07
N LYS A 6 6.35 9.82 -16.19
CA LYS A 6 7.81 9.97 -16.20
C LYS A 6 8.27 11.21 -15.44
N ARG A 7 7.64 12.38 -15.67
CA ARG A 7 7.92 13.62 -14.92
C ARG A 7 7.66 13.49 -13.42
N GLN A 8 6.71 12.64 -13.03
CA GLN A 8 6.43 12.31 -11.63
C GLN A 8 7.35 11.22 -11.06
N GLY A 9 8.34 10.75 -11.82
CA GLY A 9 9.34 9.75 -11.42
C GLY A 9 8.86 8.30 -11.48
N TYR A 10 7.81 8.02 -12.27
CA TYR A 10 7.42 6.65 -12.60
C TYR A 10 8.28 6.13 -13.75
N HIS A 11 8.70 4.87 -13.64
CA HIS A 11 9.41 4.14 -14.67
C HIS A 11 8.52 2.99 -15.13
N LEU A 12 8.05 3.08 -16.37
CA LEU A 12 7.12 2.10 -16.94
C LEU A 12 7.89 0.85 -17.37
N VAL A 13 7.29 -0.31 -17.13
CA VAL A 13 7.77 -1.63 -17.54
C VAL A 13 6.58 -2.37 -18.11
N ALA A 14 6.47 -2.41 -19.44
CA ALA A 14 5.26 -2.82 -20.15
C ALA A 14 4.00 -2.13 -19.60
N HIS A 15 3.06 -2.91 -19.05
CA HIS A 15 1.82 -2.44 -18.43
C HIS A 15 1.96 -2.06 -16.94
N GLY A 16 3.10 -2.37 -16.33
CA GLY A 16 3.44 -2.05 -14.94
C GLY A 16 4.32 -0.81 -14.79
N ALA A 17 4.67 -0.51 -13.54
CA ALA A 17 5.60 0.57 -13.23
C ALA A 17 6.33 0.37 -11.89
N VAL A 18 7.52 0.96 -11.79
CA VAL A 18 8.29 1.11 -10.55
C VAL A 18 8.56 2.57 -10.26
N LYS A 19 8.61 2.93 -8.97
CA LYS A 19 8.98 4.27 -8.54
C LYS A 19 9.62 4.23 -7.14
N PRO A 20 10.86 4.72 -6.99
CA PRO A 20 11.50 4.87 -5.69
C PRO A 20 10.68 5.81 -4.81
N CYS A 21 10.16 5.28 -3.70
CA CYS A 21 9.34 6.07 -2.78
C CYS A 21 10.17 7.11 -2.03
N LEU A 22 9.52 8.15 -1.49
CA LEU A 22 10.16 9.20 -0.71
C LEU A 22 11.07 8.63 0.40
N TRP A 23 10.59 7.61 1.10
CA TRP A 23 11.27 7.02 2.25
C TRP A 23 12.48 6.19 1.86
N LEU A 24 12.48 5.54 0.70
CA LEU A 24 13.67 4.89 0.17
C LEU A 24 14.76 5.93 -0.05
N ARG A 25 14.44 7.06 -0.70
CA ARG A 25 15.43 8.12 -0.97
C ARG A 25 15.98 8.71 0.32
N ARG A 26 15.11 8.94 1.31
CA ARG A 26 15.51 9.46 2.63
C ARG A 26 16.39 8.47 3.38
N SER A 27 16.00 7.20 3.40
CA SER A 27 16.75 6.13 4.07
C SER A 27 18.12 5.92 3.44
N ILE A 28 18.23 5.84 2.12
CA ILE A 28 19.53 5.67 1.43
C ILE A 28 20.50 6.81 1.73
N ARG A 29 20.00 8.01 2.02
CA ARG A 29 20.81 9.18 2.43
C ARG A 29 21.12 9.22 3.93
N GLY A 30 21.00 8.10 4.64
CA GLY A 30 21.24 7.99 6.07
C GLY A 30 20.12 8.56 6.96
N GLY A 31 19.00 9.03 6.38
CA GLY A 31 17.90 9.62 7.13
C GLY A 31 16.89 8.62 7.70
N ASP A 32 15.71 9.11 8.07
CA ASP A 32 14.65 8.30 8.68
C ASP A 32 14.09 7.20 7.77
N GLN A 33 13.54 6.18 8.42
CA GLN A 33 12.79 5.08 7.83
C GLN A 33 11.28 5.41 7.75
N CYS A 34 10.54 4.71 6.88
CA CYS A 34 9.08 4.84 6.82
C CYS A 34 8.39 4.22 8.04
N TYR A 35 7.11 4.53 8.25
CA TYR A 35 6.33 3.97 9.35
C TYR A 35 6.29 2.42 9.37
N LYS A 36 6.39 1.76 8.21
CA LYS A 36 6.42 0.29 8.13
C LYS A 36 7.68 -0.33 8.74
N HIS A 37 8.77 0.43 8.84
CA HIS A 37 9.94 0.03 9.61
C HIS A 37 9.59 -0.07 11.10
N HIS A 38 8.99 0.99 11.64
CA HIS A 38 8.60 1.06 13.05
C HIS A 38 7.55 0.01 13.41
N PHE A 39 6.59 -0.25 12.53
CA PHE A 39 5.58 -1.29 12.74
C PHE A 39 6.16 -2.68 12.50
N TYR A 40 6.66 -2.96 11.30
CA TYR A 40 6.92 -4.33 10.84
C TYR A 40 8.39 -4.70 10.67
N GLY A 41 9.33 -3.80 10.96
CA GLY A 41 10.77 -4.08 10.84
C GLY A 41 11.32 -3.99 9.41
N ILE A 42 10.52 -3.49 8.45
CA ILE A 42 10.91 -3.37 7.04
C ILE A 42 12.02 -2.33 6.89
N SER A 43 13.02 -2.61 6.05
CA SER A 43 14.04 -1.63 5.68
C SER A 43 13.61 -0.85 4.44
N SER A 44 13.37 0.46 4.59
CA SER A 44 12.77 1.29 3.53
C SER A 44 13.66 1.42 2.30
N HIS A 45 14.99 1.42 2.48
CA HIS A 45 15.95 1.44 1.37
C HIS A 45 16.03 0.11 0.60
N ARG A 46 15.54 -0.99 1.19
CA ARG A 46 15.47 -2.32 0.55
C ARG A 46 14.08 -2.64 0.00
N CYS A 47 13.19 -1.65 -0.11
CA CYS A 47 11.82 -1.83 -0.59
C CYS A 47 11.64 -1.33 -2.03
N VAL A 48 11.14 -2.21 -2.91
CA VAL A 48 10.75 -1.89 -4.28
C VAL A 48 9.26 -1.55 -4.30
N GLN A 49 8.92 -0.30 -4.57
CA GLN A 49 7.51 0.09 -4.76
C GLN A 49 7.14 -0.01 -6.24
N MET A 50 6.24 -0.94 -6.56
CA MET A 50 5.83 -1.23 -7.92
C MET A 50 4.31 -1.42 -8.05
N THR A 51 3.84 -1.53 -9.29
CA THR A 51 2.51 -2.04 -9.63
C THR A 51 2.58 -2.85 -10.92
N PRO A 52 1.81 -3.94 -11.07
CA PRO A 52 1.68 -4.65 -12.34
C PRO A 52 0.70 -3.96 -13.28
N THR A 53 -0.07 -2.97 -12.84
CA THR A 53 -1.04 -2.31 -13.73
C THR A 53 -1.28 -0.87 -13.31
N LEU A 54 -1.51 -0.02 -14.30
CA LEU A 54 -1.95 1.37 -14.06
C LEU A 54 -3.48 1.49 -14.05
N LEU A 55 -4.21 0.42 -14.43
CA LEU A 55 -5.66 0.38 -14.43
C LEU A 55 -6.18 0.41 -12.99
N CYS A 56 -7.29 1.11 -12.77
CA CYS A 56 -8.02 1.09 -11.50
C CYS A 56 -9.50 1.31 -11.79
N ASN A 57 -10.33 0.62 -11.03
CA ASN A 57 -11.78 0.75 -11.04
C ASN A 57 -12.33 1.75 -10.01
N HIS A 58 -11.45 2.40 -9.24
CA HIS A 58 -11.81 3.51 -8.34
C HIS A 58 -11.24 4.85 -8.81
N ARG A 59 -11.91 5.95 -8.44
CA ARG A 59 -11.45 7.33 -8.64
C ARG A 59 -11.39 8.07 -7.29
N CYS A 60 -10.71 7.47 -6.32
CA CYS A 60 -10.78 7.94 -4.94
C CYS A 60 -10.35 9.41 -4.77
N LEU A 61 -11.11 10.19 -4.00
CA LEU A 61 -10.82 11.61 -3.76
C LEU A 61 -9.44 11.83 -3.14
N HIS A 62 -9.04 10.96 -2.23
CA HIS A 62 -7.76 11.01 -1.51
C HIS A 62 -6.56 10.46 -2.32
N CYS A 63 -6.76 9.89 -3.51
CA CYS A 63 -5.68 9.25 -4.27
C CYS A 63 -4.67 10.28 -4.79
N TRP A 64 -3.38 10.13 -4.49
CA TRP A 64 -2.36 11.11 -4.92
C TRP A 64 -1.95 10.97 -6.39
N ARG A 65 -2.39 9.90 -7.06
CA ARG A 65 -1.98 9.48 -8.40
C ARG A 65 -2.84 10.16 -9.48
N PRO A 66 -2.38 10.20 -10.74
CA PRO A 66 -3.16 10.70 -11.87
C PRO A 66 -4.27 9.73 -12.26
N ILE A 67 -5.31 9.67 -11.41
CA ILE A 67 -6.47 8.77 -11.60
C ILE A 67 -7.53 9.33 -12.58
N ASP A 68 -7.41 10.61 -12.95
CA ASP A 68 -8.33 11.26 -13.89
C ASP A 68 -8.02 10.86 -15.35
N GLU A 69 -6.79 10.40 -15.62
CA GLU A 69 -6.30 9.99 -16.94
C GLU A 69 -5.89 8.51 -16.96
N ILE A 70 -6.52 7.63 -16.18
CA ILE A 70 -6.20 6.18 -16.17
C ILE A 70 -6.30 5.61 -17.60
N PRO A 71 -5.39 4.72 -18.03
CA PRO A 71 -5.48 4.10 -19.36
C PRO A 71 -6.81 3.37 -19.55
N ALA A 72 -7.32 3.34 -20.78
CA ALA A 72 -8.51 2.57 -21.11
C ALA A 72 -8.24 1.06 -21.12
N THR A 73 -7.02 0.66 -21.49
CA THR A 73 -6.55 -0.73 -21.54
C THR A 73 -5.11 -0.82 -21.03
N SER A 74 -4.73 -1.99 -20.53
CA SER A 74 -3.37 -2.34 -20.14
C SER A 74 -2.42 -2.52 -21.32
N GLY A 75 -2.96 -2.77 -22.52
CA GLY A 75 -2.20 -3.44 -23.58
C GLY A 75 -2.07 -4.94 -23.30
N GLU A 76 -1.12 -5.58 -23.96
CA GLU A 76 -0.81 -7.00 -23.76
C GLU A 76 -0.17 -7.22 -22.38
N TRP A 77 -0.69 -8.19 -21.64
CA TRP A 77 -0.12 -8.61 -20.37
C TRP A 77 1.10 -9.49 -20.62
N ILE A 78 2.21 -9.19 -19.94
CA ILE A 78 3.43 -10.02 -19.97
C ILE A 78 3.49 -10.93 -18.75
N GLU A 79 4.33 -11.96 -18.83
CA GLU A 79 4.52 -12.95 -17.78
C GLU A 79 5.11 -12.31 -16.50
N PRO A 80 4.74 -12.82 -15.30
CA PRO A 80 5.19 -12.27 -14.02
C PRO A 80 6.71 -12.21 -13.85
N GLU A 81 7.42 -13.22 -14.36
CA GLU A 81 8.88 -13.30 -14.29
C GLU A 81 9.53 -12.15 -15.08
N GLU A 82 9.08 -11.95 -16.33
CA GLU A 82 9.55 -10.86 -17.20
C GLU A 82 9.22 -9.48 -16.61
N LEU A 83 7.99 -9.31 -16.09
CA LEU A 83 7.59 -8.08 -15.43
C LEU A 83 8.48 -7.79 -14.21
N LEU A 84 8.70 -8.78 -13.34
CA LEU A 84 9.49 -8.59 -12.14
C LEU A 84 10.96 -8.30 -12.48
N ASP A 85 11.52 -8.96 -13.50
CA ASP A 85 12.88 -8.69 -13.99
C ASP A 85 13.02 -7.25 -14.46
N GLY A 86 12.09 -6.76 -15.29
CA GLY A 86 12.09 -5.38 -15.75
C GLY A 86 11.98 -4.38 -14.58
N ILE A 87 11.11 -4.66 -13.61
CA ILE A 87 10.92 -3.83 -12.42
C ILE A 87 12.18 -3.78 -11.54
N LEU A 88 12.82 -4.93 -11.30
CA LEU A 88 14.05 -5.00 -10.50
C LEU A 88 15.25 -4.39 -11.23
N SER A 89 15.34 -4.57 -12.55
CA SER A 89 16.36 -3.93 -13.38
C SER A 89 16.25 -2.41 -13.32
N GLU A 90 15.04 -1.87 -13.52
CA GLU A 90 14.79 -0.43 -13.41
C GLU A 90 15.03 0.09 -12.00
N GLN A 91 14.63 -0.66 -10.97
CA GLN A 91 14.96 -0.32 -9.58
C GLN A 91 16.47 -0.20 -9.37
N ARG A 92 17.27 -1.19 -9.81
CA ARG A 92 18.75 -1.15 -9.68
C ARG A 92 19.35 0.03 -10.44
N ARG A 93 18.84 0.33 -11.64
CA ARG A 93 19.24 1.50 -12.43
C ARG A 93 18.95 2.82 -11.71
N LEU A 94 17.87 2.89 -10.94
CA LEU A 94 17.53 4.08 -10.15
C LEU A 94 18.37 4.21 -8.88
N ILE A 95 18.73 3.09 -8.25
CA ILE A 95 19.61 3.06 -7.09
C ILE A 95 21.05 3.40 -7.47
N SER A 96 21.53 2.99 -8.64
CA SER A 96 22.92 3.25 -9.06
C SER A 96 23.27 4.74 -9.11
N GLY A 97 22.28 5.61 -9.37
CA GLY A 97 22.46 7.06 -9.37
C GLY A 97 22.92 7.66 -8.02
N TYR A 98 22.70 6.98 -6.90
CA TYR A 98 23.16 7.43 -5.59
C TYR A 98 24.67 7.21 -5.38
N GLY A 99 25.28 6.28 -6.13
CA GLY A 99 26.74 6.07 -6.09
C GLY A 99 27.54 7.28 -6.58
N GLY A 100 26.93 8.15 -7.40
CA GLY A 100 27.54 9.40 -7.85
C GLY A 100 27.47 10.55 -6.84
N ALA A 101 26.87 10.35 -5.67
CA ALA A 101 26.71 11.39 -4.63
C ALA A 101 27.15 10.89 -3.24
N PRO A 102 28.41 10.46 -3.07
CA PRO A 102 28.90 9.84 -1.84
C PRO A 102 28.77 10.74 -0.60
N GLU A 103 28.93 12.06 -0.77
CA GLU A 103 28.83 13.05 0.32
C GLU A 103 27.44 13.10 1.01
N THR A 104 26.40 12.60 0.34
CA THR A 104 25.01 12.65 0.84
C THR A 104 24.36 11.27 0.94
N THR A 105 25.11 10.21 0.66
CA THR A 105 24.61 8.85 0.57
C THR A 105 25.28 7.99 1.63
N ASP A 106 24.47 7.23 2.37
CA ASP A 106 24.99 6.24 3.31
C ASP A 106 25.53 5.03 2.53
N PRO A 107 26.85 4.72 2.61
CA PRO A 107 27.43 3.66 1.81
C PRO A 107 26.89 2.27 2.15
N GLY A 108 26.62 2.00 3.43
CA GLY A 108 26.09 0.71 3.89
C GLY A 108 24.68 0.47 3.40
N ARG A 109 23.81 1.49 3.54
CA ARG A 109 22.43 1.41 3.03
C ARG A 109 22.36 1.39 1.51
N LEU A 110 23.28 2.06 0.82
CA LEU A 110 23.38 1.96 -0.63
C LEU A 110 23.74 0.52 -1.06
N GLU A 111 24.69 -0.11 -0.39
CA GLU A 111 25.07 -1.49 -0.67
C GLU A 111 23.90 -2.45 -0.45
N GLU A 112 23.21 -2.33 0.68
CA GLU A 112 22.00 -3.12 0.96
C GLU A 112 20.87 -2.87 -0.06
N ALA A 113 20.72 -1.64 -0.55
CA ALA A 113 19.68 -1.28 -1.52
C ALA A 113 19.88 -1.92 -2.91
N LYS A 114 21.10 -2.36 -3.25
CA LYS A 114 21.37 -3.12 -4.48
C LYS A 114 20.72 -4.50 -4.47
N SER A 115 20.42 -5.02 -3.28
CA SER A 115 19.76 -6.30 -3.04
C SER A 115 18.45 -6.08 -2.27
N PRO A 116 17.36 -5.72 -2.98
CA PRO A 116 16.07 -5.48 -2.35
C PRO A 116 15.58 -6.71 -1.57
N ALA A 117 14.85 -6.46 -0.49
CA ALA A 117 14.30 -7.51 0.38
C ALA A 117 12.77 -7.55 0.35
N HIS A 118 12.14 -6.46 -0.10
CA HIS A 118 10.69 -6.28 0.00
C HIS A 118 10.14 -5.73 -1.32
N VAL A 119 9.04 -6.30 -1.82
CA VAL A 119 8.30 -5.77 -2.96
C VAL A 119 6.93 -5.30 -2.49
N ALA A 120 6.67 -4.01 -2.62
CA ALA A 120 5.41 -3.37 -2.29
C ALA A 120 4.59 -3.13 -3.56
N ILE A 121 3.68 -4.05 -3.83
CA ILE A 121 2.72 -4.04 -4.95
C ILE A 121 1.58 -3.08 -4.59
N SER A 122 1.84 -1.78 -4.71
CA SER A 122 1.01 -0.71 -4.11
C SER A 122 1.24 0.69 -4.69
N LEU A 123 1.89 0.80 -5.84
CA LEU A 123 2.31 2.08 -6.39
C LEU A 123 1.12 2.92 -6.91
N MET A 124 0.41 2.39 -7.88
CA MET A 124 -0.72 2.99 -8.60
C MET A 124 -1.57 1.86 -9.19
N GLY A 125 -2.81 2.14 -9.57
CA GLY A 125 -3.70 1.13 -10.10
C GLY A 125 -4.34 0.29 -8.99
N GLU A 126 -5.17 -0.67 -9.41
CA GLU A 126 -5.63 -1.80 -8.60
C GLU A 126 -4.87 -3.05 -9.04
N PRO A 127 -3.88 -3.53 -8.25
CA PRO A 127 -3.04 -4.65 -8.63
C PRO A 127 -3.79 -5.93 -8.96
N THR A 128 -4.96 -6.19 -8.34
CA THR A 128 -5.75 -7.40 -8.59
C THR A 128 -6.46 -7.41 -9.94
N LEU A 129 -6.35 -6.32 -10.73
CA LEU A 129 -6.77 -6.30 -12.14
C LEU A 129 -5.72 -6.93 -13.07
N TYR A 130 -4.51 -7.20 -12.59
CA TYR A 130 -3.55 -8.01 -13.32
C TYR A 130 -3.93 -9.49 -13.19
N PRO A 131 -4.20 -10.22 -14.30
CA PRO A 131 -4.72 -11.58 -14.23
C PRO A 131 -3.80 -12.58 -13.51
N MET A 132 -2.48 -12.35 -13.59
CA MET A 132 -1.46 -13.25 -13.02
C MET A 132 -0.87 -12.72 -11.70
N ILE A 133 -1.71 -12.05 -10.89
CA ILE A 133 -1.27 -11.42 -9.63
C ILE A 133 -0.78 -12.46 -8.61
N GLY A 134 -1.37 -13.66 -8.62
CA GLY A 134 -0.95 -14.78 -7.76
C GLY A 134 0.46 -15.23 -8.09
N GLU A 135 0.72 -15.49 -9.36
CA GLU A 135 2.02 -15.90 -9.89
C GLU A 135 3.09 -14.82 -9.65
N LEU A 136 2.75 -13.54 -9.81
CA LEU A 136 3.68 -12.44 -9.49
C LEU A 136 4.06 -12.41 -8.00
N VAL A 137 3.11 -12.65 -7.11
CA VAL A 137 3.38 -12.71 -5.67
C VAL A 137 4.26 -13.92 -5.33
N GLU A 138 3.98 -15.08 -5.90
CA GLU A 138 4.83 -16.26 -5.72
C GLU A 138 6.22 -16.06 -6.32
N GLU A 139 6.32 -15.35 -7.44
CA GLU A 139 7.59 -15.03 -8.06
C GLU A 139 8.48 -14.15 -7.18
N VAL A 140 7.89 -13.14 -6.54
CA VAL A 140 8.59 -12.32 -5.53
C VAL A 140 9.13 -13.19 -4.39
N LYS A 141 8.29 -14.12 -3.89
CA LYS A 141 8.65 -15.00 -2.77
C LYS A 141 9.71 -16.03 -3.16
N ARG A 142 9.63 -16.60 -4.38
CA ARG A 142 10.61 -17.54 -4.96
C ARG A 142 12.02 -16.93 -4.99
N ARG A 143 12.11 -15.62 -5.17
CA ARG A 143 13.38 -14.86 -5.15
C ARG A 143 13.84 -14.44 -3.73
N GLY A 144 13.23 -15.00 -2.68
CA GLY A 144 13.60 -14.72 -1.29
C GLY A 144 13.18 -13.34 -0.78
N MET A 145 12.31 -12.62 -1.50
CA MET A 145 11.79 -11.33 -1.07
C MET A 145 10.40 -11.48 -0.44
N THR A 146 10.06 -10.58 0.48
CA THR A 146 8.69 -10.51 1.01
C THR A 146 7.79 -9.71 0.08
N ALA A 147 6.57 -10.20 -0.14
CA ALA A 147 5.57 -9.57 -0.99
C ALA A 147 4.49 -8.85 -0.15
N PHE A 148 4.23 -7.58 -0.45
CA PHE A 148 3.14 -6.81 0.15
C PHE A 148 2.13 -6.44 -0.94
N LEU A 149 0.96 -7.05 -0.90
CA LEU A 149 -0.12 -6.76 -1.84
C LEU A 149 -1.11 -5.78 -1.20
N VAL A 150 -1.36 -4.65 -1.87
CA VAL A 150 -2.35 -3.67 -1.42
C VAL A 150 -3.46 -3.55 -2.47
N THR A 151 -4.67 -3.94 -2.09
CA THR A 151 -5.86 -3.87 -2.94
C THR A 151 -6.91 -2.93 -2.35
N ASN A 152 -7.78 -2.40 -3.21
CA ASN A 152 -9.01 -1.72 -2.83
C ASN A 152 -10.14 -2.70 -2.45
N GLY A 153 -9.94 -4.01 -2.62
CA GLY A 153 -10.88 -5.06 -2.22
C GLY A 153 -12.00 -5.31 -3.21
N THR A 154 -11.88 -4.97 -4.49
CA THR A 154 -12.97 -5.22 -5.47
C THR A 154 -12.85 -6.55 -6.23
N SER A 155 -11.85 -7.36 -5.90
CA SER A 155 -11.59 -8.68 -6.49
C SER A 155 -11.54 -9.75 -5.38
N PRO A 156 -12.70 -10.24 -4.89
CA PRO A 156 -12.77 -11.26 -3.86
C PRO A 156 -11.98 -12.52 -4.20
N GLU A 157 -11.97 -12.90 -5.46
CA GLU A 157 -11.28 -14.09 -5.96
C GLU A 157 -9.77 -13.96 -5.70
N ALA A 158 -9.19 -12.81 -6.08
CA ALA A 158 -7.77 -12.53 -5.81
C ALA A 158 -7.46 -12.44 -4.30
N VAL A 159 -8.37 -11.89 -3.49
CA VAL A 159 -8.20 -11.83 -2.03
C VAL A 159 -8.23 -13.22 -1.41
N GLY A 160 -9.12 -14.09 -1.89
CA GLY A 160 -9.30 -15.46 -1.45
C GLY A 160 -8.16 -16.39 -1.89
N GLU A 161 -7.47 -16.10 -2.99
CA GLU A 161 -6.47 -17.02 -3.58
C GLU A 161 -5.01 -16.58 -3.38
N VAL A 162 -4.70 -15.28 -3.46
CA VAL A 162 -3.30 -14.82 -3.46
C VAL A 162 -2.69 -14.91 -2.06
N ARG A 163 -1.41 -15.27 -1.98
CA ARG A 163 -0.70 -15.58 -0.72
C ARG A 163 0.54 -14.72 -0.48
N PRO A 164 0.41 -13.38 -0.37
CA PRO A 164 1.54 -12.49 -0.10
C PRO A 164 2.07 -12.68 1.32
N THR A 165 3.27 -12.17 1.59
CA THR A 165 3.78 -12.09 2.98
C THR A 165 2.83 -11.27 3.85
N GLN A 166 2.27 -10.18 3.30
CA GLN A 166 1.24 -9.40 3.97
C GLN A 166 0.21 -8.86 2.96
N LEU A 167 -1.06 -9.19 3.18
CA LEU A 167 -2.21 -8.76 2.38
C LEU A 167 -2.87 -7.54 3.03
N TYR A 168 -3.11 -6.50 2.23
CA TYR A 168 -3.80 -5.29 2.67
C TYR A 168 -5.08 -5.07 1.88
N ILE A 169 -6.17 -4.81 2.60
CA ILE A 169 -7.38 -4.18 2.04
C ILE A 169 -7.45 -2.73 2.51
N SER A 170 -7.65 -1.81 1.56
CA SER A 170 -7.87 -0.40 1.86
C SER A 170 -9.36 -0.14 2.14
N LEU A 171 -9.76 -0.18 3.41
CA LEU A 171 -11.12 0.10 3.86
C LEU A 171 -11.23 1.59 4.17
N ASN A 172 -11.78 2.38 3.23
CA ASN A 172 -11.79 3.84 3.33
C ASN A 172 -13.19 4.42 3.58
N ALA A 173 -14.19 3.61 3.91
CA ALA A 173 -15.54 4.05 4.21
C ALA A 173 -16.22 3.13 5.24
N PRO A 174 -16.97 3.69 6.20
CA PRO A 174 -17.71 2.89 7.20
C PRO A 174 -19.05 2.33 6.68
N ASP A 175 -19.52 2.83 5.54
CA ASP A 175 -20.81 2.52 4.94
C ASP A 175 -20.76 2.70 3.41
N GLU A 176 -21.81 2.21 2.73
CA GLU A 176 -21.90 2.23 1.27
C GLU A 176 -21.97 3.65 0.70
N GLU A 177 -22.71 4.55 1.35
CA GLU A 177 -22.85 5.93 0.90
C GLU A 177 -21.49 6.63 0.86
N THR A 178 -20.74 6.52 1.95
CA THR A 178 -19.39 7.06 2.08
C THR A 178 -18.45 6.34 1.11
N TYR A 179 -18.62 5.04 0.86
CA TYR A 179 -17.82 4.32 -0.13
C TYR A 179 -18.00 4.88 -1.54
N ARG A 180 -19.26 5.08 -1.97
CA ARG A 180 -19.59 5.67 -3.27
C ARG A 180 -19.00 7.08 -3.40
N GLN A 181 -19.04 7.88 -2.34
CA GLN A 181 -18.44 9.22 -2.34
C GLN A 181 -16.90 9.21 -2.35
N VAL A 182 -16.26 8.41 -1.49
CA VAL A 182 -14.81 8.46 -1.23
C VAL A 182 -14.02 7.71 -2.27
N SER A 183 -14.45 6.49 -2.57
CA SER A 183 -13.79 5.60 -3.52
C SER A 183 -14.17 5.94 -4.95
N ASN A 184 -15.36 6.52 -5.15
CA ASN A 184 -15.91 6.89 -6.45
C ASN A 184 -15.69 5.76 -7.47
N PRO A 185 -16.28 4.58 -7.22
CA PRO A 185 -16.08 3.41 -8.05
C PRO A 185 -16.70 3.64 -9.44
N ARG A 186 -16.10 3.06 -10.48
CA ARG A 186 -16.63 3.14 -11.85
C ARG A 186 -17.91 2.34 -12.02
N ASP A 187 -17.99 1.21 -11.31
CA ASP A 187 -19.10 0.27 -11.33
C ASP A 187 -19.61 0.05 -9.90
N ASP A 188 -20.73 -0.65 -9.73
CA ASP A 188 -21.20 -1.01 -8.39
C ASP A 188 -20.36 -2.14 -7.78
N THR A 189 -19.36 -1.77 -7.01
CA THR A 189 -18.38 -2.71 -6.43
C THR A 189 -18.51 -2.88 -4.91
N TRP A 190 -19.55 -2.33 -4.28
CA TRP A 190 -19.71 -2.41 -2.82
C TRP A 190 -19.94 -3.86 -2.33
N GLY A 191 -20.80 -4.62 -3.01
CA GLY A 191 -21.04 -6.03 -2.65
C GLY A 191 -19.76 -6.88 -2.74
N ARG A 192 -18.98 -6.71 -3.81
CA ARG A 192 -17.67 -7.36 -3.99
C ARG A 192 -16.66 -6.91 -2.94
N PHE A 193 -16.73 -5.65 -2.53
CA PHE A 193 -15.91 -5.15 -1.43
C PHE A 193 -16.20 -5.88 -0.12
N LEU A 194 -17.48 -6.06 0.23
CA LEU A 194 -17.88 -6.81 1.42
C LEU A 194 -17.45 -8.29 1.35
N GLU A 195 -17.63 -8.93 0.20
CA GLU A 195 -17.18 -10.31 -0.03
C GLU A 195 -15.65 -10.44 0.15
N SER A 196 -14.87 -9.45 -0.30
CA SER A 196 -13.42 -9.44 -0.08
C SER A 196 -13.04 -9.30 1.40
N LEU A 197 -13.84 -8.60 2.21
CA LEU A 197 -13.60 -8.57 3.67
C LEU A 197 -13.78 -9.96 4.26
N ASP A 198 -14.83 -10.67 3.87
CA ASP A 198 -15.07 -12.05 4.31
C ASP A 198 -13.93 -13.00 3.84
N MET A 199 -13.56 -12.95 2.55
CA MET A 199 -12.45 -13.75 2.00
C MET A 199 -11.10 -13.46 2.69
N MET A 200 -10.88 -12.21 3.13
CA MET A 200 -9.67 -11.86 3.89
C MET A 200 -9.59 -12.62 5.22
N ARG A 201 -10.72 -12.87 5.90
CA ARG A 201 -10.75 -13.60 7.19
C ARG A 201 -10.08 -14.95 7.09
N ASP A 202 -10.26 -15.67 5.98
CA ASP A 202 -9.72 -17.02 5.82
C ASP A 202 -8.37 -17.06 5.11
N SER A 203 -7.81 -15.90 4.75
CA SER A 203 -6.48 -15.84 4.16
C SER A 203 -5.42 -16.31 5.16
N PRO A 204 -4.54 -17.25 4.79
CA PRO A 204 -3.43 -17.69 5.65
C PRO A 204 -2.26 -16.68 5.65
N SER A 205 -2.35 -15.63 4.83
CA SER A 205 -1.40 -14.53 4.83
C SER A 205 -1.58 -13.69 6.09
N ARG A 206 -0.56 -12.90 6.43
CA ARG A 206 -0.73 -11.83 7.42
C ARG A 206 -1.67 -10.76 6.85
N ARG A 207 -2.73 -10.42 7.57
CA ARG A 207 -3.82 -9.56 7.08
C ARG A 207 -3.78 -8.19 7.73
N VAL A 208 -3.95 -7.14 6.92
CA VAL A 208 -4.02 -5.76 7.38
C VAL A 208 -5.19 -5.05 6.74
N VAL A 209 -6.04 -4.43 7.55
CA VAL A 209 -6.96 -3.41 7.07
C VAL A 209 -6.31 -2.04 7.25
N ARG A 210 -6.23 -1.24 6.19
CA ARG A 210 -5.70 0.12 6.27
C ARG A 210 -6.77 1.15 5.95
N LEU A 211 -6.98 2.05 6.89
CA LEU A 211 -7.86 3.21 6.76
C LEU A 211 -7.04 4.41 6.32
N THR A 212 -7.48 5.12 5.27
CA THR A 212 -6.96 6.45 4.90
C THR A 212 -8.04 7.49 5.17
N LEU A 213 -7.91 8.20 6.28
CA LEU A 213 -8.95 9.07 6.84
C LEU A 213 -8.68 10.55 6.53
N ALA A 214 -9.70 11.24 6.06
CA ALA A 214 -9.72 12.66 5.75
C ALA A 214 -10.89 13.33 6.49
N ARG A 215 -10.65 14.54 7.01
CA ARG A 215 -11.70 15.36 7.64
C ARG A 215 -12.80 15.67 6.63
N ASN A 216 -14.01 15.90 7.15
CA ASN A 216 -15.19 16.28 6.37
C ASN A 216 -15.51 15.30 5.23
N LEU A 217 -15.01 14.06 5.33
CA LEU A 217 -15.16 13.05 4.30
C LEU A 217 -15.44 11.69 4.93
N ASN A 218 -14.41 11.05 5.49
CA ASN A 218 -14.51 9.68 6.02
C ASN A 218 -13.90 9.47 7.41
N LEU A 219 -13.32 10.50 8.02
CA LEU A 219 -12.99 10.50 9.45
C LEU A 219 -14.26 10.68 10.28
N LYS A 220 -15.09 9.63 10.35
CA LYS A 220 -16.38 9.56 11.06
C LYS A 220 -16.76 8.11 11.36
N ASP A 221 -17.78 7.91 12.18
CA ASP A 221 -18.41 6.61 12.49
C ASP A 221 -17.41 5.44 12.75
N PRO A 222 -16.65 5.47 13.85
CA PRO A 222 -15.76 4.36 14.21
C PRO A 222 -16.51 3.02 14.38
N ARG A 223 -17.81 3.04 14.74
CA ARG A 223 -18.62 1.81 14.84
C ARG A 223 -18.89 1.18 13.48
N GLY A 224 -19.14 1.97 12.44
CA GLY A 224 -19.27 1.47 11.07
C GLY A 224 -17.99 0.84 10.55
N TYR A 225 -16.85 1.48 10.81
CA TYR A 225 -15.55 0.87 10.55
C TYR A 225 -15.36 -0.43 11.32
N ALA A 226 -15.69 -0.45 12.61
CA ALA A 226 -15.56 -1.65 13.45
C ALA A 226 -16.36 -2.83 12.89
N ARG A 227 -17.63 -2.64 12.51
CA ARG A 227 -18.46 -3.71 11.92
C ARG A 227 -17.80 -4.36 10.71
N LEU A 228 -17.22 -3.56 9.82
CA LEU A 228 -16.55 -4.06 8.61
C LEU A 228 -15.21 -4.73 8.93
N ILE A 229 -14.47 -4.21 9.92
CA ILE A 229 -13.22 -4.81 10.39
C ILE A 229 -13.47 -6.15 11.09
N GLU A 230 -14.55 -6.28 11.85
CA GLU A 230 -14.98 -7.53 12.47
C GLU A 230 -15.32 -8.60 11.43
N VAL A 231 -15.82 -8.22 10.25
CA VAL A 231 -16.02 -9.16 9.13
C VAL A 231 -14.67 -9.69 8.60
N ALA A 232 -13.65 -8.82 8.50
CA ALA A 232 -12.34 -9.22 7.95
C ALA A 232 -11.37 -9.86 8.95
N GLU A 233 -11.56 -9.63 10.26
CA GLU A 233 -10.68 -10.04 11.35
C GLU A 233 -9.17 -9.95 11.05
N PRO A 234 -8.67 -8.78 10.60
CA PRO A 234 -7.28 -8.65 10.23
C PRO A 234 -6.38 -8.78 11.46
N ASP A 235 -5.13 -9.17 11.25
CA ASP A 235 -4.15 -9.23 12.34
C ASP A 235 -3.79 -7.80 12.82
N PHE A 236 -3.88 -6.81 11.92
CA PHE A 236 -3.61 -5.40 12.21
C PHE A 236 -4.59 -4.45 11.53
N VAL A 237 -4.82 -3.31 12.19
CA VAL A 237 -5.52 -2.16 11.59
C VAL A 237 -4.56 -0.97 11.58
N GLU A 238 -4.29 -0.44 10.40
CA GLU A 238 -3.54 0.80 10.22
C GLU A 238 -4.53 1.96 10.09
N VAL A 239 -4.59 2.83 11.11
CA VAL A 239 -5.42 4.04 11.08
C VAL A 239 -4.53 5.20 10.64
N LYS A 240 -4.71 5.70 9.42
CA LYS A 240 -3.77 6.65 8.81
C LYS A 240 -4.46 7.90 8.29
N ALA A 241 -3.87 9.06 8.52
CA ALA A 241 -4.30 10.31 7.90
C ALA A 241 -4.06 10.30 6.37
N TYR A 242 -5.04 10.82 5.64
CA TYR A 242 -4.81 11.41 4.34
C TYR A 242 -3.72 12.49 4.44
N MET A 243 -2.79 12.53 3.48
CA MET A 243 -1.80 13.59 3.36
C MET A 243 -2.04 14.39 2.09
N HIS A 244 -2.01 15.72 2.19
CA HIS A 244 -2.28 16.64 1.07
C HIS A 244 -1.13 16.67 0.05
N LEU A 245 -1.05 15.63 -0.79
CA LEU A 245 0.07 15.35 -1.70
C LEU A 245 -0.41 14.99 -3.12
N GLY A 246 0.45 15.23 -4.11
CA GLY A 246 0.22 14.82 -5.50
C GLY A 246 -1.01 15.48 -6.11
N LEU A 247 -1.81 14.72 -6.85
CA LEU A 247 -3.00 15.22 -7.53
C LEU A 247 -4.26 15.23 -6.65
N SER A 248 -4.23 14.59 -5.48
CA SER A 248 -5.35 14.69 -4.53
C SER A 248 -5.61 16.14 -4.07
N ARG A 249 -4.58 17.00 -4.12
CA ARG A 249 -4.66 18.43 -3.84
C ARG A 249 -5.62 19.21 -4.74
N LYS A 250 -6.00 18.63 -5.89
CA LYS A 250 -7.02 19.20 -6.79
C LYS A 250 -8.44 18.78 -6.40
N ARG A 251 -8.58 17.77 -5.53
CA ARG A 251 -9.86 17.15 -5.13
C ARG A 251 -10.21 17.42 -3.67
N LEU A 252 -9.22 17.53 -2.80
CA LEU A 252 -9.37 17.79 -1.37
C LEU A 252 -8.52 18.98 -0.95
N GLY A 253 -9.09 19.85 -0.12
CA GLY A 253 -8.38 20.96 0.50
C GLY A 253 -7.34 20.49 1.52
N ARG A 254 -6.41 21.38 1.90
CA ARG A 254 -5.38 21.07 2.90
C ARG A 254 -5.99 20.83 4.29
N ASP A 255 -7.10 21.48 4.59
CA ASP A 255 -7.91 21.32 5.80
C ASP A 255 -8.50 19.91 5.94
N ALA A 256 -8.66 19.17 4.84
CA ALA A 256 -9.07 17.77 4.86
C ALA A 256 -8.02 16.83 5.50
N MET A 257 -6.76 17.27 5.66
CA MET A 257 -5.67 16.48 6.26
C MET A 257 -5.78 16.48 7.80
N PRO A 258 -6.13 15.36 8.45
CA PRO A 258 -6.24 15.28 9.90
C PRO A 258 -4.88 15.44 10.59
N THR A 259 -4.88 16.00 11.80
CA THR A 259 -3.73 16.01 12.69
C THR A 259 -3.40 14.59 13.18
N HIS A 260 -2.21 14.42 13.77
CA HIS A 260 -1.86 13.16 14.42
C HIS A 260 -2.79 12.87 15.60
N ASP A 261 -3.17 13.87 16.38
CA ASP A 261 -4.02 13.69 17.56
C ASP A 261 -5.43 13.23 17.19
N GLU A 262 -5.99 13.73 16.09
CA GLU A 262 -7.27 13.23 15.56
C GLU A 262 -7.19 11.77 15.13
N VAL A 263 -6.09 11.36 14.47
CA VAL A 263 -5.85 9.95 14.13
C VAL A 263 -5.75 9.10 15.38
N MET A 264 -5.06 9.58 16.41
CA MET A 264 -4.93 8.87 17.69
C MET A 264 -6.25 8.78 18.44
N GLY A 265 -7.07 9.84 18.44
CA GLY A 265 -8.42 9.82 19.02
C GLY A 265 -9.28 8.75 18.34
N PHE A 266 -9.37 8.80 17.02
CA PHE A 266 -10.12 7.83 16.23
C PHE A 266 -9.61 6.39 16.44
N ALA A 267 -8.29 6.19 16.47
CA ALA A 267 -7.69 4.88 16.70
C ALA A 267 -8.00 4.33 18.10
N ARG A 268 -8.07 5.17 19.14
CA ARG A 268 -8.46 4.74 20.49
C ARG A 268 -9.93 4.34 20.56
N GLU A 269 -10.82 5.15 19.99
CA GLU A 269 -12.24 4.79 19.92
C GLU A 269 -12.45 3.46 19.17
N LEU A 270 -11.76 3.27 18.05
CA LEU A 270 -11.81 2.02 17.30
C LEU A 270 -11.20 0.84 18.07
N SER A 271 -10.11 1.07 18.80
CA SER A 271 -9.49 0.09 19.71
C SER A 271 -10.45 -0.36 20.80
N ASP A 272 -11.19 0.57 21.41
CA ASP A 272 -12.15 0.27 22.49
C ASP A 272 -13.33 -0.54 21.99
N ILE A 273 -13.80 -0.29 20.76
CA ILE A 273 -14.90 -1.04 20.14
C ILE A 273 -14.44 -2.46 19.74
N LEU A 274 -13.29 -2.57 19.07
CA LEU A 274 -12.79 -3.84 18.53
C LEU A 274 -12.11 -4.73 19.59
N GLY A 275 -11.66 -4.15 20.69
CA GLY A 275 -10.72 -4.80 21.62
C GLY A 275 -9.31 -5.00 21.05
N TYR A 276 -8.95 -4.31 19.97
CA TYR A 276 -7.62 -4.41 19.34
C TYR A 276 -6.71 -3.34 19.93
N PRO A 277 -5.82 -3.67 20.89
CA PRO A 277 -4.99 -2.67 21.55
C PRO A 277 -4.11 -1.89 20.56
N LEU A 278 -4.01 -0.58 20.81
CA LEU A 278 -3.02 0.29 20.18
C LEU A 278 -1.61 -0.18 20.52
N LYS A 279 -0.84 -0.59 19.51
CA LYS A 279 0.53 -1.09 19.66
C LYS A 279 1.60 -0.05 19.40
N ASN A 280 1.37 0.81 18.41
CA ASN A 280 2.38 1.77 17.98
C ASN A 280 1.74 2.93 17.22
N HIS A 281 2.47 4.02 17.05
CA HIS A 281 2.10 5.13 16.18
C HIS A 281 3.33 5.88 15.68
N VAL A 282 3.23 6.53 14.51
CA VAL A 282 4.33 7.30 13.92
C VAL A 282 3.83 8.70 13.57
N PRO A 283 4.10 9.73 14.42
CA PRO A 283 3.60 11.09 14.23
C PRO A 283 3.95 11.69 12.86
N LEU A 284 5.18 11.43 12.38
CA LEU A 284 5.66 11.94 11.10
C LEU A 284 4.83 11.42 9.90
N SER A 285 4.25 10.23 10.02
CA SER A 285 3.37 9.64 9.01
C SER A 285 1.89 9.71 9.38
N ARG A 286 1.55 10.32 10.53
CA ARG A 286 0.19 10.44 11.09
C ARG A 286 -0.59 9.13 11.01
N VAL A 287 -0.02 8.10 11.63
CA VAL A 287 -0.55 6.73 11.56
C VAL A 287 -0.46 6.05 12.91
N ALA A 288 -1.49 5.30 13.26
CA ALA A 288 -1.56 4.41 14.41
C ALA A 288 -1.70 2.96 13.94
N LEU A 289 -1.22 2.03 14.77
CA LEU A 289 -1.32 0.59 14.57
C LEU A 289 -2.12 -0.02 15.71
N LEU A 290 -3.24 -0.64 15.37
CA LEU A 290 -3.96 -1.55 16.26
C LEU A 290 -3.60 -2.98 15.90
N SER A 291 -3.60 -3.88 16.88
CA SER A 291 -3.33 -5.30 16.65
C SER A 291 -4.30 -6.19 17.40
N ARG A 292 -4.72 -7.27 16.74
CA ARG A 292 -5.52 -8.35 17.34
C ARG A 292 -4.70 -9.27 18.24
N GLY A 293 -3.38 -9.30 18.08
CA GLY A 293 -2.49 -10.24 18.78
C GLY A 293 -2.39 -11.64 18.14
N SER A 294 -2.99 -11.84 16.96
CA SER A 294 -2.94 -13.12 16.23
C SER A 294 -1.64 -13.39 15.46
N ALA A 295 -0.78 -12.38 15.28
CA ALA A 295 0.52 -12.51 14.63
C ALA A 295 1.56 -11.57 15.26
N GLY A 296 2.83 -11.94 15.23
CA GLY A 296 3.93 -11.08 15.72
C GLY A 296 4.11 -9.83 14.86
N GLU A 297 4.47 -8.68 15.42
CA GLU A 297 4.54 -7.43 14.66
C GLU A 297 5.63 -7.40 13.57
N LYS A 298 6.80 -7.97 13.86
CA LYS A 298 7.96 -7.92 12.97
C LYS A 298 7.90 -9.00 11.90
N ILE A 299 8.24 -8.61 10.68
CA ILE A 299 8.41 -9.53 9.56
C ILE A 299 9.88 -9.90 9.52
N GLU A 300 10.15 -11.17 9.78
CA GLU A 300 11.46 -11.75 9.59
C GLU A 300 11.65 -12.03 8.09
N LEU A 301 12.77 -11.58 7.55
CA LEU A 301 13.22 -12.08 6.25
C LEU A 301 13.65 -13.52 6.50
N GLY A 302 13.02 -14.47 5.80
CA GLY A 302 13.42 -15.86 5.89
C GLY A 302 14.94 -15.93 5.68
N ALA A 303 15.65 -16.52 6.65
CA ALA A 303 17.05 -16.86 6.45
C ALA A 303 17.11 -17.67 5.15
N GLY A 304 17.77 -17.12 4.13
CA GLY A 304 17.89 -17.78 2.84
C GLY A 304 18.29 -19.24 3.05
N ARG A 305 17.49 -20.16 2.49
CA ARG A 305 17.97 -21.52 2.25
C ARG A 305 18.84 -21.49 1.01
#